data_AF-A0A6B3C857-F1
#
_entry.id   AF-A0A6B3C857-F1
#
_cell.length_a   1.000
_cell.length_b   1.000
_cell.length_c   1.000
_cell.angle_alpha   90.00
_cell.angle_beta   90.00
_cell.angle_gamma   90.00
#
_symmetry.space_group_name_H-M   'P 1'
#
loop_
_entity.id
_entity.type
_entity.pdbx_description
1 polymer ?
#
loop_
_entity_poly.entity_id
_entity_poly.type
_entity_poly.pdbx_seq_one_letter_code
_entity_poly.pdbx_strand_id
1 'polypeptide(L)'
;MGLNTSADAPLPVGQVSRLIGGWIDRLGQVWVEGQITQLSRRPGAGVVFLTLRDPAHDISVGVTCFRQVFEEVADAVTEGARVVVLAKPEWYAPRGQLSL
;
A
#
# COMPACT_ATOMS: atom_id res chain seq x y z
N MET A 1 -13.94 17.86 -11.75
CA MET A 1 -13.51 19.27 -11.76
C MET A 1 -12.42 19.41 -10.70
N GLY A 2 -11.27 20.01 -11.04
CA GLY A 2 -10.16 20.18 -10.10
C GLY A 2 -10.49 21.20 -9.00
N LEU A 3 -9.73 21.18 -7.91
CA LEU A 3 -9.82 22.19 -6.86
C LEU A 3 -9.29 23.53 -7.40
N ASN A 4 -9.95 24.64 -7.08
CA ASN A 4 -9.45 25.97 -7.41
C ASN A 4 -8.65 26.50 -6.22
N THR A 5 -7.33 26.58 -6.36
CA THR A 5 -6.38 26.97 -5.30
C THR A 5 -5.40 28.00 -5.82
N SER A 6 -4.97 28.94 -4.98
CA SER A 6 -3.95 29.93 -5.30
C SER A 6 -2.98 30.11 -4.14
N ALA A 7 -1.93 30.91 -4.32
CA ALA A 7 -1.03 31.28 -3.22
C ALA A 7 -1.75 32.07 -2.11
N ASP A 8 -2.75 32.89 -2.47
CA ASP A 8 -3.57 33.67 -1.53
C ASP A 8 -4.69 32.85 -0.89
N ALA A 9 -5.05 31.70 -1.48
CA ALA A 9 -6.05 30.77 -0.98
C ALA A 9 -5.53 29.31 -1.03
N PRO A 10 -4.51 28.97 -0.21
CA PRO A 10 -3.94 27.63 -0.20
C PRO A 10 -4.82 26.64 0.56
N LEU A 11 -4.71 25.35 0.21
CA LEU A 11 -5.30 24.29 1.02
C LEU A 11 -4.34 23.85 2.11
N PRO A 12 -4.83 23.57 3.33
CA PRO A 12 -4.03 22.90 4.35
C PRO A 12 -3.57 21.52 3.87
N VAL A 13 -2.33 21.13 4.19
CA VAL A 13 -1.78 19.80 3.84
C VAL A 13 -2.69 18.65 4.31
N GLY A 14 -3.28 18.78 5.51
CA GLY A 14 -4.23 17.80 6.03
C GLY A 14 -5.52 17.68 5.20
N GLN A 15 -5.96 18.74 4.53
CA GLN A 15 -7.08 18.68 3.60
C GLN A 15 -6.68 17.93 2.32
N VAL A 16 -5.50 18.22 1.76
CA VAL A 16 -4.99 17.50 0.58
C VAL A 16 -4.83 16.00 0.89
N SER A 17 -4.22 15.65 2.02
CA SER A 17 -4.02 14.27 2.46
C SER A 17 -5.36 13.51 2.59
N ARG A 18 -6.38 14.14 3.17
CA ARG A 18 -7.74 13.55 3.25
C ARG A 18 -8.36 13.33 1.87
N LEU A 19 -8.17 14.26 0.95
CA LEU A 19 -8.67 14.12 -0.42
C LEU A 19 -7.99 12.96 -1.15
N ILE A 20 -6.68 12.80 -1.01
CA ILE A 20 -5.92 11.67 -1.57
C ILE A 20 -6.47 10.34 -1.02
N GLY A 21 -6.61 10.22 0.31
CA GLY A 21 -7.19 9.04 0.94
C GLY A 21 -8.59 8.72 0.41
N GLY A 22 -9.47 9.73 0.34
CA GLY A 22 -10.82 9.54 -0.17
C GLY A 22 -10.90 9.19 -1.67
N TRP A 23 -9.86 9.45 -2.46
CA TRP A 23 -9.77 8.94 -3.84
C TRP A 23 -9.27 7.50 -3.88
N ILE A 24 -8.27 7.16 -3.06
CA ILE A 24 -7.74 5.80 -2.94
C ILE A 24 -8.82 4.84 -2.43
N ASP A 25 -9.60 5.25 -1.43
CA ASP A 25 -10.69 4.44 -0.85
C ASP A 25 -11.74 4.01 -1.89
N ARG A 26 -11.91 4.77 -2.98
CA ARG A 26 -12.86 4.44 -4.06
C ARG A 26 -12.45 3.22 -4.87
N LEU A 27 -11.18 2.81 -4.81
CA LEU A 27 -10.72 1.58 -5.45
C LEU A 27 -11.35 0.34 -4.82
N GLY A 28 -11.74 0.41 -3.53
CA GLY A 28 -12.30 -0.72 -2.82
C GLY A 28 -11.32 -1.88 -2.69
N GLN A 29 -11.83 -3.11 -2.62
CA GLN A 29 -10.99 -4.30 -2.65
C GLN A 29 -10.61 -4.66 -4.08
N VAL A 30 -9.34 -4.98 -4.31
CA VAL A 30 -8.78 -5.33 -5.61
C VAL A 30 -7.88 -6.55 -5.50
N TRP A 31 -7.86 -7.36 -6.56
CA TRP A 31 -6.88 -8.42 -6.73
C TRP A 31 -5.66 -7.86 -7.46
N VAL A 32 -4.47 -8.10 -6.91
CA VAL A 32 -3.19 -7.63 -7.45
C VAL A 32 -2.24 -8.81 -7.57
N GLU A 33 -1.64 -8.98 -8.75
CA GLU A 33 -0.51 -9.88 -8.95
C GLU A 33 0.80 -9.10 -8.86
N GLY A 34 1.81 -9.68 -8.21
CA GLY A 34 3.15 -9.11 -8.21
C GLY A 34 4.19 -10.07 -7.67
N GLN A 35 5.46 -9.72 -7.89
CA GLN A 35 6.59 -10.41 -7.29
C GLN A 35 7.00 -9.72 -5.99
N ILE A 36 7.22 -10.50 -4.94
CA ILE A 36 7.78 -9.98 -3.68
C ILE A 36 9.25 -9.67 -3.88
N THR A 37 9.63 -8.40 -3.77
CA THR A 37 11.04 -7.98 -3.90
C THR A 37 11.68 -7.70 -2.56
N GLN A 38 10.88 -7.46 -1.52
CA GLN A 38 11.34 -7.26 -0.14
C GLN A 38 10.31 -7.84 0.82
N LEU A 39 10.78 -8.50 1.88
CA LEU A 39 9.96 -9.10 2.93
C LEU A 39 10.57 -8.79 4.31
N SER A 40 9.94 -7.89 5.07
CA SER A 40 10.40 -7.48 6.39
C SER A 40 9.50 -8.02 7.50
N ARG A 41 10.05 -9.00 8.24
CA ARG A 41 9.45 -9.61 9.43
C ARG A 41 10.19 -9.13 10.67
N ARG A 42 9.65 -8.11 11.34
CA ARG A 42 10.28 -7.56 12.56
C ARG A 42 9.82 -8.34 13.80
N PRO A 43 10.73 -8.81 14.67
CA PRO A 43 10.35 -9.44 15.93
C PRO A 43 9.46 -8.51 16.77
N GLY A 44 8.37 -9.05 17.34
CA GLY A 44 7.42 -8.28 18.15
C GLY A 44 6.48 -7.34 17.38
N ALA A 45 6.62 -7.18 16.06
CA ALA A 45 5.67 -6.40 15.27
C ALA A 45 4.43 -7.22 14.90
N GLY A 46 3.24 -6.60 14.99
CA GLY A 46 1.96 -7.22 14.60
C GLY A 46 1.70 -7.24 13.09
N VAL A 47 2.61 -6.68 12.29
CA VAL A 47 2.50 -6.62 10.82
C VAL A 47 3.82 -7.01 10.16
N VAL A 48 3.71 -7.52 8.94
CA VAL A 48 4.79 -7.84 8.03
C VAL A 48 4.70 -6.89 6.84
N PHE A 49 5.83 -6.26 6.50
CA PHE A 49 5.90 -5.36 5.34
C PHE A 49 6.44 -6.10 4.13
N LEU A 50 5.76 -5.97 3.00
CA LEU A 50 6.17 -6.52 1.71
C LEU A 50 6.33 -5.39 0.69
N THR A 51 7.13 -5.62 -0.33
CA THR A 51 7.11 -4.81 -1.56
C THR A 51 6.72 -5.73 -2.72
N LEU A 52 5.60 -5.42 -3.39
CA LEU A 52 5.18 -6.09 -4.62
C LEU A 52 5.66 -5.28 -5.82
N ARG A 53 6.29 -5.94 -6.78
CA ARG A 53 6.76 -5.35 -8.04
C ARG A 53 6.06 -5.98 -9.24
N ASP A 54 5.71 -5.15 -10.21
CA ASP A 54 5.26 -5.60 -11.53
C ASP A 54 6.45 -6.25 -12.28
N PRO A 55 6.35 -7.50 -12.75
CA PRO A 55 7.45 -8.15 -13.47
C PRO A 55 7.72 -7.54 -14.87
N ALA A 56 6.76 -6.83 -15.45
CA ALA A 56 6.86 -6.22 -16.78
C ALA A 56 7.23 -4.73 -16.74
N HIS A 57 7.02 -4.04 -15.61
CA HIS A 57 7.23 -2.60 -15.50
C HIS A 57 8.01 -2.22 -14.24
N ASP A 58 8.69 -1.08 -14.26
CA ASP A 58 9.40 -0.54 -13.09
C ASP A 58 8.42 0.13 -12.10
N ILE A 59 7.50 -0.67 -11.57
CA ILE A 59 6.43 -0.23 -10.67
C ILE A 59 6.44 -1.14 -9.44
N SER A 60 6.45 -0.53 -8.27
CA SER A 60 6.40 -1.23 -6.99
C SER A 60 5.39 -0.58 -6.05
N VAL A 61 4.71 -1.39 -5.25
CA VAL A 61 3.78 -0.94 -4.21
C VAL A 61 4.07 -1.68 -2.91
N GLY A 62 4.08 -0.95 -1.80
CA GLY A 62 4.22 -1.54 -0.47
C GLY A 62 2.93 -2.24 -0.04
N VAL A 63 3.07 -3.31 0.74
CA VAL A 63 1.95 -4.04 1.34
C VAL A 63 2.18 -4.12 2.84
N THR A 64 1.14 -3.87 3.61
CA THR A 64 1.13 -4.04 5.06
C THR A 64 0.23 -5.20 5.42
N CYS A 65 0.82 -6.37 5.63
CA CYS A 65 0.08 -7.58 5.94
C CYS A 65 0.03 -7.81 7.45
N PHE A 66 -1.13 -8.14 8.01
CA PHE A 66 -1.21 -8.59 9.39
C PHE A 66 -0.39 -9.86 9.58
N ARG A 67 0.37 -9.91 10.67
CA ARG A 67 1.29 -11.02 10.92
C ARG A 67 0.58 -12.37 10.93
N GLN A 68 -0.59 -12.46 11.57
CA GLN A 68 -1.38 -13.68 11.63
C GLN A 68 -1.79 -14.17 10.24
N VAL A 69 -2.17 -13.27 9.33
CA VAL A 69 -2.52 -13.64 7.95
C VAL A 69 -1.30 -14.13 7.17
N PHE A 70 -0.15 -13.47 7.34
CA PHE A 70 1.08 -13.88 6.69
C PHE A 70 1.58 -15.25 7.19
N GLU A 71 1.43 -15.53 8.49
CA GLU A 71 1.88 -16.79 9.10
C GLU A 71 1.20 -18.02 8.49
N GLU A 72 -0.06 -17.92 8.06
CA GLU A 72 -0.79 -19.01 7.38
C GLU A 72 -0.16 -19.43 6.03
N VAL A 73 0.66 -18.55 5.42
CA VAL A 73 1.24 -18.76 4.09
C VAL A 73 2.78 -18.64 4.08
N ALA A 74 3.39 -18.52 5.26
CA ALA A 74 4.79 -18.13 5.41
C ALA A 74 5.80 -19.13 4.80
N ASP A 75 5.40 -20.40 4.64
CA ASP A 75 6.23 -21.45 4.05
C ASP A 75 6.37 -21.30 2.52
N ALA A 76 5.37 -20.70 1.87
CA ALA A 76 5.33 -20.52 0.41
C ALA A 76 5.63 -19.08 -0.03
N VAL A 77 5.42 -18.10 0.85
CA VAL A 77 5.52 -16.67 0.53
C VAL A 77 6.87 -16.12 0.99
N THR A 78 7.85 -16.12 0.09
CA THR A 78 9.22 -15.64 0.32
C THR A 78 9.62 -14.55 -0.70
N GLU A 79 10.76 -13.89 -0.48
CA GLU A 79 11.31 -12.97 -1.50
C GLU A 79 11.55 -13.72 -2.82
N GLY A 80 11.16 -13.12 -3.93
CA GLY A 80 11.17 -13.73 -5.25
C GLY A 80 9.87 -14.44 -5.63
N ALA A 81 8.99 -14.77 -4.68
CA ALA A 81 7.72 -15.41 -4.96
C ALA A 81 6.79 -14.48 -5.76
N ARG A 82 6.08 -15.05 -6.73
CA ARG A 82 4.94 -14.39 -7.38
C ARG A 82 3.67 -14.76 -6.65
N VAL A 83 2.90 -13.75 -6.28
CA VAL A 83 1.70 -13.91 -5.46
C VAL A 83 0.54 -13.14 -6.06
N VAL A 84 -0.66 -13.62 -5.76
CA VAL A 84 -1.91 -12.91 -6.02
C VAL A 84 -2.51 -12.55 -4.66
N VAL A 85 -2.80 -11.26 -4.46
CA VAL A 85 -3.24 -10.70 -3.19
C VAL A 85 -4.59 -10.01 -3.38
N LEU A 86 -5.57 -10.35 -2.54
CA LEU A 86 -6.75 -9.52 -2.36
C LEU A 86 -6.43 -8.46 -1.31
N ALA A 87 -6.35 -7.21 -1.74
CA ALA A 87 -5.99 -6.09 -0.87
C ALA A 87 -6.99 -4.95 -0.99
N LYS A 88 -7.03 -4.10 0.04
CA LYS A 88 -7.71 -2.82 -0.03
C LYS A 88 -6.61 -1.74 0.03
N PRO A 89 -6.39 -0.97 -1.05
CA PRO A 89 -5.45 0.14 -1.03
C PRO A 89 -5.83 1.15 0.06
N GLU A 90 -4.87 1.57 0.86
CA GLU A 90 -5.06 2.50 1.97
C GLU A 90 -4.00 3.61 1.96
N TRP A 91 -4.43 4.80 2.37
CA TRP A 91 -3.57 5.98 2.50
C TRP A 91 -3.21 6.24 3.96
N TYR A 92 -1.95 6.02 4.31
CA TYR A 92 -1.43 6.36 5.62
C TYR A 92 -1.14 7.86 5.72
N ALA A 93 -2.16 8.62 6.11
CA ALA A 93 -2.15 10.09 6.15
C ALA A 93 -0.97 10.73 6.90
N PRO A 94 -0.47 10.21 8.04
CA PRO A 94 0.64 10.83 8.76
C PRO A 94 1.96 10.88 7.99
N ARG A 95 2.20 9.96 7.04
CA ARG A 95 3.42 9.94 6.21
C ARG A 95 3.16 10.12 4.71
N GLY A 96 1.89 10.26 4.32
CA GLY A 96 1.50 10.34 2.92
C GLY A 96 1.97 9.13 2.11
N GLN A 97 1.73 7.93 2.64
CA GLN A 97 2.18 6.68 2.03
C GLN A 97 0.99 5.83 1.61
N LEU A 98 1.01 5.33 0.37
CA LEU A 98 0.10 4.31 -0.11
C LEU A 98 0.61 2.93 0.32
N SER A 99 -0.29 2.09 0.83
CA SER A 99 -0.07 0.65 1.03
C SER A 99 -1.23 -0.11 0.43
N LEU A 100 -0.96 -1.34 0.01
CA LEU A 100 -1.96 -2.39 -0.12
C LEU A 100 -2.12 -3.12 1.23
#